data_AF-A0A9D1MG67-F1
#
_entry.id   AF-A0A9D1MG67-F1
#
_cell.length_a   1.000
_cell.length_b   1.000
_cell.length_c   1.000
_cell.angle_alpha   90.00
_cell.angle_beta   90.00
_cell.angle_gamma   90.00
#
_symmetry.space_group_name_H-M   'P 1'
#
loop_
_entity.id
_entity.type
_entity.pdbx_description
1 polymer ?
#
loop_
_entity_poly.entity_id
_entity_poly.type
_entity_poly.pdbx_seq_one_letter_code
_entity_poly.pdbx_strand_id
1 'polypeptide(L)'
;MAKRSSGCGGCLVKIIIAILVIIVLLVIAAVIAVNLTPEQIGIADLDIGGVTLRELGLADVKFKEMFTLLNGVMNPDVDNIVTNRYDPDVAKPEADGNLAAATNTGDGEFKYSEVLEQTVIYDKEYLYTYSDTTLAYLFQQMLNEAETAGAEVNNDAIAFLRDLNAEIDEVTINDLGGGKYELRVVASIDITDFKNEIMKNIPAAVARLVTLPDRVYIVSYSDITADSEGQLVTTGKSIRINDMQSVVADAIFKVVAGSASDKIEGENGSIDQNSVNDMVGEGFAEVIANLGRIGSADINAETKEVVGNVNFGVSGIKANALTVITYTAQTAPGGAQVNPAALTPVSLTIFPTKITLDKKYPITGPLMFYRESARFERIQTIFD
;
A
#
# COMPACT_ATOMS: atom_id res chain seq x y z
N MET A 1 -18.65 -29.96 -7.47
CA MET A 1 -19.28 -29.17 -6.39
C MET A 1 -18.17 -28.57 -5.56
N ALA A 2 -17.74 -27.36 -5.91
CA ALA A 2 -16.69 -26.65 -5.18
C ALA A 2 -17.28 -26.12 -3.86
N LYS A 3 -16.59 -26.43 -2.77
CA LYS A 3 -16.89 -25.93 -1.43
C LYS A 3 -16.63 -24.41 -1.48
N ARG A 4 -17.69 -23.61 -1.42
CA ARG A 4 -17.60 -22.16 -1.20
C ARG A 4 -16.73 -21.96 0.05
N SER A 5 -15.55 -21.36 -0.10
CA SER A 5 -14.85 -20.80 1.06
C SER A 5 -15.76 -19.71 1.60
N SER A 6 -16.24 -19.93 2.81
CA SER A 6 -16.90 -18.93 3.62
C SER A 6 -16.00 -17.71 3.70
N GLY A 7 -16.46 -16.59 3.13
CA GLY A 7 -15.90 -15.27 3.43
C GLY A 7 -15.77 -15.10 4.94
N CYS A 8 -14.77 -14.31 5.33
CA CYS A 8 -14.08 -14.27 6.61
C CYS A 8 -14.94 -13.84 7.83
N GLY A 9 -16.11 -14.45 8.05
CA GLY A 9 -16.96 -14.23 9.23
C GLY A 9 -16.34 -14.75 10.53
N GLY A 10 -15.18 -15.42 10.47
CA GLY A 10 -14.42 -15.85 11.65
C GLY A 10 -13.52 -14.77 12.24
N CYS A 11 -13.00 -13.83 11.44
CA CYS A 11 -12.04 -12.82 11.91
C CYS A 11 -12.72 -11.73 12.73
N LEU A 12 -13.83 -11.17 12.24
CA LEU A 12 -14.66 -10.23 12.99
C LEU A 12 -15.16 -10.81 14.32
N VAL A 13 -15.57 -12.09 14.35
CA VAL A 13 -16.02 -12.76 15.58
C VAL A 13 -14.90 -12.89 16.62
N LYS A 14 -13.65 -13.12 16.19
CA LYS A 14 -12.49 -13.16 17.10
C LYS A 14 -12.16 -11.77 17.66
N ILE A 15 -12.21 -10.71 16.84
CA ILE A 15 -12.07 -9.31 17.29
C ILE A 15 -13.14 -8.99 18.34
N ILE A 16 -14.39 -9.40 18.05
CA ILE A 16 -15.54 -9.20 18.93
C ILE A 16 -15.31 -9.82 20.31
N ILE A 17 -14.83 -11.06 20.37
CA ILE A 17 -14.58 -11.78 21.62
C ILE A 17 -13.50 -11.09 22.46
N ALA A 18 -12.39 -10.72 21.84
CA ALA A 18 -11.24 -10.26 22.59
C ALA A 18 -11.45 -8.87 23.23
N ILE A 19 -12.10 -7.94 22.52
CA ILE A 19 -12.41 -6.63 23.12
C ILE A 19 -13.60 -6.73 24.11
N LEU A 20 -14.59 -7.60 23.86
CA LEU A 20 -15.63 -7.93 24.86
C LEU A 20 -15.01 -8.28 26.20
N VAL A 21 -13.94 -9.06 26.19
CA VAL A 21 -13.33 -9.55 27.41
C VAL A 21 -12.51 -8.48 28.11
N ILE A 22 -11.79 -7.60 27.39
CA ILE A 22 -11.13 -6.43 27.98
C ILE A 22 -12.16 -5.59 28.75
N ILE A 23 -13.34 -5.38 28.16
CA ILE A 23 -14.39 -4.58 28.79
C ILE A 23 -15.03 -5.31 29.97
N VAL A 24 -15.30 -6.62 29.87
CA VAL A 24 -15.81 -7.44 30.98
C VAL A 24 -14.83 -7.45 32.18
N LEU A 25 -13.53 -7.47 31.94
CA LEU A 25 -12.54 -7.39 33.02
C LEU A 25 -12.55 -6.03 33.71
N LEU A 26 -12.70 -4.94 32.96
CA LEU A 26 -12.84 -3.61 33.53
C LEU A 26 -14.15 -3.45 34.32
N VAL A 27 -15.23 -4.12 33.90
CA VAL A 27 -16.50 -4.21 34.65
C VAL A 27 -16.28 -4.91 35.99
N ILE A 28 -15.61 -6.08 36.00
CA ILE A 28 -15.32 -6.83 37.24
C ILE A 28 -14.45 -6.00 38.18
N ALA A 29 -13.46 -5.28 37.63
CA ALA A 29 -12.57 -4.44 38.40
C ALA A 29 -13.21 -3.17 38.98
N ALA A 30 -14.15 -2.55 38.25
CA ALA A 30 -14.91 -1.40 38.72
C ALA A 30 -15.74 -1.72 39.99
N VAL A 31 -16.14 -2.99 40.16
CA VAL A 31 -16.96 -3.43 41.29
C VAL A 31 -16.11 -3.82 42.52
N ILE A 32 -14.88 -4.31 42.34
CA ILE A 32 -14.16 -5.01 43.42
C ILE A 32 -12.76 -4.44 43.72
N ALA A 33 -12.05 -3.86 42.75
CA ALA A 33 -10.58 -3.82 42.83
C ALA A 33 -9.86 -2.76 41.96
N VAL A 34 -10.40 -1.55 41.80
CA VAL A 34 -9.83 -0.49 40.92
C VAL A 34 -8.33 -0.18 41.10
N ASN A 35 -7.75 -0.42 42.28
CA ASN A 35 -6.32 -0.20 42.56
C ASN A 35 -5.46 -1.46 42.49
N LEU A 36 -6.05 -2.63 42.22
CA LEU A 36 -5.32 -3.88 42.07
C LEU A 36 -4.96 -4.15 40.60
N THR A 37 -4.05 -5.09 40.37
CA THR A 37 -3.69 -5.61 39.04
C THR A 37 -4.37 -6.95 38.78
N PRO A 38 -4.51 -7.39 37.53
CA PRO A 38 -4.97 -8.75 37.21
C PRO A 38 -4.19 -9.86 37.92
N GLU A 39 -2.87 -9.69 38.08
CA GLU A 39 -2.00 -10.62 38.83
C GLU A 39 -2.44 -10.73 40.30
N GLN A 40 -2.71 -9.59 40.96
CA GLN A 40 -3.05 -9.53 42.37
C GLN A 40 -4.40 -10.18 42.71
N ILE A 41 -5.28 -10.31 41.72
CA ILE A 41 -6.58 -10.99 41.88
C ILE A 41 -6.61 -12.36 41.20
N GLY A 42 -5.46 -12.84 40.70
CA GLY A 42 -5.30 -14.19 40.16
C GLY A 42 -5.96 -14.43 38.80
N ILE A 43 -6.15 -13.38 37.99
CA ILE A 43 -6.76 -13.49 36.66
C ILE A 43 -5.80 -13.14 35.51
N ALA A 44 -4.51 -12.94 35.79
CA ALA A 44 -3.49 -12.63 34.78
C ALA A 44 -3.38 -13.71 33.69
N ASP A 45 -3.58 -14.97 34.05
CA ASP A 45 -3.48 -16.14 33.15
C ASP A 45 -4.85 -16.62 32.64
N LEU A 46 -5.90 -15.81 32.81
CA LEU A 46 -7.20 -16.09 32.21
C LEU A 46 -7.04 -16.03 30.68
N ASP A 47 -7.41 -17.10 29.99
CA ASP A 47 -7.45 -17.16 28.52
C ASP A 47 -8.65 -16.35 28.00
N ILE A 48 -8.34 -15.43 27.09
CA ILE A 48 -9.22 -14.42 26.54
C ILE A 48 -9.09 -14.47 25.02
N GLY A 49 -9.94 -15.24 24.37
CA GLY A 49 -9.92 -15.34 22.91
C GLY A 49 -8.60 -15.90 22.35
N GLY A 50 -7.90 -16.77 23.10
CA GLY A 50 -6.64 -17.39 22.70
C GLY A 50 -5.39 -16.67 23.19
N VAL A 51 -5.53 -15.57 23.95
CA VAL A 51 -4.42 -14.83 24.58
C VAL A 51 -4.74 -14.51 26.03
N THR A 52 -3.75 -14.45 26.90
CA THR A 52 -3.88 -14.11 28.31
C THR A 52 -3.58 -12.64 28.57
N LEU A 53 -4.04 -12.08 29.71
CA LEU A 53 -3.66 -10.72 30.11
C LEU A 53 -2.16 -10.56 30.29
N ARG A 54 -1.46 -11.64 30.66
CA ARG A 54 0.00 -11.67 30.72
C ARG A 54 0.62 -11.49 29.35
N GLU A 55 0.16 -12.23 28.34
CA GLU A 55 0.65 -12.13 26.95
C GLU A 55 0.32 -10.77 26.31
N LEU A 56 -0.78 -10.15 26.74
CA LEU A 56 -1.15 -8.78 26.38
C LEU A 56 -0.33 -7.70 27.12
N GLY A 57 0.49 -8.07 28.11
CA GLY A 57 1.27 -7.11 28.91
C GLY A 57 0.42 -6.31 29.92
N LEU A 58 -0.78 -6.78 30.23
CA LEU A 58 -1.75 -6.13 31.11
C LEU A 58 -1.75 -6.70 32.55
N ALA A 59 -1.07 -7.82 32.80
CA ALA A 59 -1.08 -8.52 34.09
C ALA A 59 -0.70 -7.63 35.30
N ASP A 60 0.23 -6.71 35.10
CA ASP A 60 0.75 -5.80 36.14
C ASP A 60 0.18 -4.38 36.06
N VAL A 61 -0.72 -4.11 35.11
CA VAL A 61 -1.33 -2.79 34.93
C VAL A 61 -2.54 -2.69 35.85
N LYS A 62 -2.62 -1.63 36.66
CA LYS A 62 -3.78 -1.44 37.55
C LYS A 62 -5.05 -1.23 36.74
N PHE A 63 -6.17 -1.75 37.21
CA PHE A 63 -7.45 -1.58 36.53
C PHE A 63 -7.86 -0.12 36.31
N LYS A 64 -7.57 0.78 37.26
CA LYS A 64 -7.81 2.22 37.08
C LYS A 64 -6.96 2.82 35.95
N GLU A 65 -5.71 2.39 35.81
CA GLU A 65 -4.81 2.85 34.76
C GLU A 65 -5.27 2.29 33.40
N MET A 66 -5.62 1.00 33.34
CA MET A 66 -6.22 0.40 32.15
C MET A 66 -7.51 1.12 31.73
N PHE A 67 -8.40 1.47 32.67
CA PHE A 67 -9.62 2.21 32.36
C PHE A 67 -9.33 3.60 31.79
N THR A 68 -8.33 4.31 32.34
CA THR A 68 -7.94 5.63 31.86
C THR A 68 -7.35 5.57 30.45
N LEU A 69 -6.47 4.60 30.21
CA LEU A 69 -5.86 4.36 28.90
C LEU A 69 -6.89 3.90 27.87
N LEU A 70 -7.79 2.98 28.25
CA LEU A 70 -8.88 2.54 27.40
C LEU A 70 -9.80 3.71 27.05
N ASN A 71 -10.12 4.61 27.98
CA ASN A 71 -10.94 5.78 27.67
C ASN A 71 -10.29 6.70 26.62
N GLY A 72 -8.95 6.81 26.62
CA GLY A 72 -8.21 7.49 25.56
C GLY A 72 -8.34 6.77 24.22
N VAL A 73 -8.17 5.45 24.20
CA VAL A 73 -8.32 4.65 22.97
C VAL A 73 -9.76 4.67 22.47
N MET A 74 -10.76 4.67 23.35
CA MET A 74 -12.17 4.60 22.95
C MET A 74 -12.78 5.94 22.54
N ASN A 75 -12.11 7.06 22.78
CA ASN A 75 -12.55 8.38 22.30
C ASN A 75 -11.44 9.00 21.44
N PRO A 76 -11.16 8.43 20.26
CA PRO A 76 -10.12 8.93 19.38
C PRO A 76 -10.46 10.35 18.93
N ASP A 77 -9.45 11.22 18.94
CA ASP A 77 -9.53 12.53 18.32
C ASP A 77 -9.24 12.38 16.82
N VAL A 78 -10.30 12.12 16.05
CA VAL A 78 -10.21 11.77 14.63
C VAL A 78 -9.50 12.85 13.82
N ASP A 79 -9.73 14.12 14.13
CA ASP A 79 -9.12 15.26 13.42
C ASP A 79 -7.61 15.33 13.64
N ASN A 80 -7.12 14.79 14.77
CA ASN A 80 -5.69 14.67 15.05
C ASN A 80 -5.08 13.37 14.51
N ILE A 81 -5.90 12.36 14.19
CA ILE A 81 -5.44 11.09 13.63
C ILE A 81 -5.43 11.13 12.10
N VAL A 82 -6.49 11.64 11.48
CA VAL A 82 -6.62 11.77 10.03
C VAL A 82 -6.52 13.25 9.66
N THR A 83 -5.33 13.67 9.30
CA THR A 83 -4.99 15.08 9.05
C THR A 83 -4.99 15.44 7.56
N ASN A 84 -4.84 14.44 6.68
CA ASN A 84 -4.74 14.60 5.23
C ASN A 84 -5.55 13.54 4.49
N ARG A 85 -6.85 13.47 4.79
CA ARG A 85 -7.78 12.57 4.09
C ARG A 85 -7.82 12.90 2.60
N TYR A 86 -7.74 11.88 1.74
CA TYR A 86 -7.86 12.10 0.29
C TYR A 86 -9.29 12.43 -0.12
N ASP A 87 -9.43 13.21 -1.19
CA ASP A 87 -10.70 13.46 -1.86
C ASP A 87 -10.76 12.61 -3.14
N PRO A 88 -11.67 11.62 -3.25
CA PRO A 88 -11.81 10.79 -4.45
C PRO A 88 -12.01 11.59 -5.73
N ASP A 89 -12.72 12.73 -5.69
CA ASP A 89 -13.02 13.54 -6.87
C ASP A 89 -11.76 14.24 -7.43
N VAL A 90 -10.74 14.43 -6.58
CA VAL A 90 -9.45 15.03 -6.94
C VAL A 90 -8.41 13.96 -7.26
N ALA A 91 -8.34 12.91 -6.45
CA ALA A 91 -7.33 11.86 -6.55
C ALA A 91 -7.58 10.91 -7.74
N LYS A 92 -8.85 10.60 -8.05
CA LYS A 92 -9.21 9.68 -9.12
C LYS A 92 -8.73 10.15 -10.50
N PRO A 93 -9.00 11.39 -10.96
CA PRO A 93 -8.53 11.85 -12.27
C PRO A 93 -7.01 11.82 -12.40
N GLU A 94 -6.27 12.08 -11.32
CA GLU A 94 -4.80 12.01 -11.31
C GLU A 94 -4.32 10.56 -11.43
N ALA A 95 -4.88 9.65 -10.63
CA ALA A 95 -4.57 8.23 -10.69
C ALA A 95 -4.88 7.63 -12.07
N ASP A 96 -6.07 7.89 -12.61
CA ASP A 96 -6.50 7.43 -13.93
C ASP A 96 -5.64 8.02 -15.03
N GLY A 97 -5.30 9.32 -14.94
CA GLY A 97 -4.45 10.00 -15.91
C GLY A 97 -3.03 9.41 -15.97
N ASN A 98 -2.45 9.10 -14.81
CA ASN A 98 -1.12 8.48 -14.74
C ASN A 98 -1.12 7.06 -15.31
N LEU A 99 -2.23 6.32 -15.14
CA LEU A 99 -2.37 4.93 -15.58
C LEU A 99 -2.91 4.77 -17.01
N ALA A 100 -3.46 5.84 -17.61
CA ALA A 100 -4.11 5.78 -18.93
C ALA A 100 -3.20 5.35 -20.09
N ALA A 101 -1.88 5.55 -19.96
CA ALA A 101 -0.89 5.14 -20.96
C ALA A 101 -0.34 3.72 -20.73
N ALA A 102 -0.84 2.99 -19.73
CA ALA A 102 -0.44 1.62 -19.48
C ALA A 102 -0.93 0.71 -20.61
N THR A 103 -0.03 -0.14 -21.12
CA THR A 103 -0.20 -0.95 -22.34
C THR A 103 -0.51 -2.42 -22.04
N ASN A 104 -0.26 -2.89 -20.83
CA ASN A 104 -0.54 -4.27 -20.40
C ASN A 104 -1.84 -4.42 -19.61
N THR A 105 -2.68 -3.39 -19.61
CA THR A 105 -4.06 -3.48 -19.09
C THR A 105 -4.97 -3.82 -20.26
N GLY A 106 -5.91 -4.74 -20.06
CA GLY A 106 -6.77 -5.23 -21.15
C GLY A 106 -7.59 -4.13 -21.82
N ASP A 107 -8.37 -4.46 -22.86
CA ASP A 107 -9.23 -3.52 -23.62
C ASP A 107 -10.40 -2.87 -22.79
N GLY A 108 -10.30 -2.81 -21.46
CA GLY A 108 -11.31 -2.26 -20.53
C GLY A 108 -10.73 -1.20 -19.58
N GLU A 109 -11.55 -0.71 -18.65
CA GLU A 109 -11.08 0.20 -17.57
C GLU A 109 -9.96 -0.46 -16.77
N PHE A 110 -8.90 0.31 -16.48
CA PHE A 110 -7.77 -0.13 -15.67
C PHE A 110 -8.27 -0.64 -14.31
N LYS A 111 -7.85 -1.84 -13.92
CA LYS A 111 -8.14 -2.40 -12.60
C LYS A 111 -6.98 -2.12 -11.66
N TYR A 112 -7.23 -1.40 -10.59
CA TYR A 112 -6.19 -1.09 -9.60
C TYR A 112 -5.60 -2.35 -8.97
N SER A 113 -6.39 -3.42 -8.84
CA SER A 113 -5.90 -4.72 -8.35
C SER A 113 -4.79 -5.32 -9.22
N GLU A 114 -4.69 -4.97 -10.51
CA GLU A 114 -3.61 -5.47 -11.37
C GLU A 114 -2.23 -4.95 -10.93
N VAL A 115 -2.16 -3.78 -10.26
CA VAL A 115 -0.93 -3.24 -9.67
C VAL A 115 -0.41 -4.14 -8.53
N LEU A 116 -1.28 -4.92 -7.89
CA LEU A 116 -0.88 -5.89 -6.86
C LEU A 116 -0.26 -7.15 -7.45
N GLU A 117 -0.58 -7.48 -8.70
CA GLU A 117 -0.23 -8.76 -9.32
C GLU A 117 0.94 -8.65 -10.29
N GLN A 118 1.13 -7.49 -10.91
CA GLN A 118 2.11 -7.30 -11.96
C GLN A 118 2.62 -5.87 -12.08
N THR A 119 3.83 -5.76 -12.64
CA THR A 119 4.42 -4.49 -13.05
C THR A 119 3.59 -3.83 -14.15
N VAL A 120 3.35 -2.53 -14.05
CA VAL A 120 2.64 -1.73 -15.04
C VAL A 120 3.60 -1.31 -16.15
N ILE A 121 3.23 -1.61 -17.40
CA ILE A 121 4.08 -1.42 -18.57
C ILE A 121 3.52 -0.33 -19.47
N TYR A 122 4.37 0.61 -19.86
CA TYR A 122 4.03 1.74 -20.72
C TYR A 122 4.75 1.61 -22.07
N ASP A 123 4.30 2.38 -23.06
CA ASP A 123 4.93 2.45 -24.38
C ASP A 123 6.31 3.15 -24.32
N LYS A 124 6.44 4.11 -23.41
CA LYS A 124 7.65 4.87 -23.11
C LYS A 124 7.81 5.04 -21.60
N GLU A 125 8.99 5.46 -21.18
CA GLU A 125 9.19 5.90 -19.79
C GLU A 125 8.59 7.30 -19.61
N TYR A 126 7.73 7.42 -18.59
CA TYR A 126 7.13 8.68 -18.16
C TYR A 126 7.58 8.97 -16.73
N LEU A 127 7.70 10.25 -16.36
CA LEU A 127 7.88 10.66 -14.97
C LEU A 127 6.54 11.15 -14.42
N TYR A 128 5.87 10.32 -13.64
CA TYR A 128 4.66 10.69 -12.92
C TYR A 128 4.98 11.08 -11.49
N THR A 129 4.29 12.11 -11.00
CA THR A 129 4.30 12.47 -9.57
C THR A 129 2.99 11.99 -8.99
N TYR A 130 3.06 11.15 -7.99
CA TYR A 130 1.90 10.72 -7.20
C TYR A 130 1.91 11.52 -5.91
N SER A 131 0.88 12.36 -5.71
CA SER A 131 0.66 12.96 -4.40
C SER A 131 0.33 11.87 -3.37
N ASP A 132 0.58 12.13 -2.10
CA ASP A 132 0.23 11.23 -1.01
C ASP A 132 -1.28 10.92 -0.97
N THR A 133 -2.14 11.89 -1.29
CA THR A 133 -3.59 11.66 -1.47
C THR A 133 -3.94 10.76 -2.66
N THR A 134 -3.20 10.86 -3.77
CA THR A 134 -3.33 9.96 -4.92
C THR A 134 -2.90 8.55 -4.56
N LEU A 135 -1.83 8.41 -3.77
CA LEU A 135 -1.38 7.12 -3.25
C LEU A 135 -2.43 6.52 -2.30
N ALA A 136 -2.98 7.30 -1.36
CA ALA A 136 -4.05 6.83 -0.48
C ALA A 136 -5.26 6.29 -1.27
N TYR A 137 -5.69 7.04 -2.30
CA TYR A 137 -6.76 6.61 -3.19
C TYR A 137 -6.42 5.31 -3.94
N LEU A 138 -5.21 5.20 -4.52
CA LEU A 138 -4.76 4.00 -5.22
C LEU A 138 -4.82 2.77 -4.30
N PHE A 139 -4.31 2.89 -3.07
CA PHE A 139 -4.35 1.80 -2.08
C PHE A 139 -5.76 1.43 -1.67
N GLN A 140 -6.66 2.42 -1.48
CA GLN A 140 -8.07 2.12 -1.21
C GLN A 140 -8.72 1.35 -2.37
N GLN A 141 -8.48 1.74 -3.62
CA GLN A 141 -9.09 1.04 -4.75
C GLN A 141 -8.55 -0.38 -4.89
N MET A 142 -7.25 -0.58 -4.68
CA MET A 142 -6.64 -1.91 -4.61
C MET A 142 -7.31 -2.78 -3.54
N LEU A 143 -7.59 -2.23 -2.36
CA LEU A 143 -8.25 -2.93 -1.27
C LEU A 143 -9.71 -3.30 -1.62
N ASN A 144 -10.47 -2.36 -2.19
CA ASN A 144 -11.87 -2.58 -2.62
C ASN A 144 -11.99 -3.66 -3.72
N GLU A 145 -11.09 -3.61 -4.70
CA GLU A 145 -11.10 -4.57 -5.81
C GLU A 145 -10.62 -5.96 -5.38
N ALA A 146 -9.64 -6.02 -4.47
CA ALA A 146 -9.17 -7.27 -3.86
C ALA A 146 -10.28 -7.99 -3.06
N GLU A 147 -11.21 -7.26 -2.45
CA GLU A 147 -12.38 -7.83 -1.79
C GLU A 147 -13.34 -8.50 -2.80
N THR A 148 -13.51 -7.87 -3.96
CA THR A 148 -14.49 -8.29 -4.98
C THR A 148 -13.97 -9.45 -5.85
N ALA A 149 -12.65 -9.54 -6.04
CA ALA A 149 -12.04 -10.47 -6.98
C ALA A 149 -12.11 -11.96 -6.55
N GLY A 150 -12.28 -12.25 -5.25
CA GLY A 150 -12.25 -13.63 -4.73
C GLY A 150 -10.95 -14.40 -5.03
N ALA A 151 -9.92 -13.69 -5.50
CA ALA A 151 -8.62 -14.19 -5.88
C ALA A 151 -7.66 -14.16 -4.70
N GLU A 152 -6.60 -14.97 -4.78
CA GLU A 152 -5.50 -14.94 -3.83
C GLU A 152 -4.78 -13.60 -3.95
N VAL A 153 -4.77 -12.82 -2.88
CA VAL A 153 -4.06 -11.53 -2.84
C VAL A 153 -2.61 -11.85 -2.48
N ASN A 154 -1.70 -11.59 -3.43
CA ASN A 154 -0.28 -11.89 -3.27
C ASN A 154 0.47 -10.86 -2.38
N ASN A 155 -0.16 -9.72 -2.11
CA ASN A 155 0.38 -8.69 -1.21
C ASN A 155 -0.16 -8.90 0.21
N ASP A 156 0.73 -9.29 1.14
CA ASP A 156 0.33 -9.64 2.51
C ASP A 156 -0.28 -8.44 3.27
N ALA A 157 0.12 -7.19 2.98
CA ALA A 157 -0.46 -6.00 3.60
C ALA A 157 -1.92 -5.77 3.17
N ILE A 158 -2.21 -5.88 1.87
CA ILE A 158 -3.58 -5.78 1.37
C ILE A 158 -4.43 -6.93 1.88
N ALA A 159 -3.89 -8.16 1.95
CA ALA A 159 -4.59 -9.29 2.54
C ALA A 159 -4.93 -9.03 4.01
N PHE A 160 -3.97 -8.56 4.81
CA PHE A 160 -4.17 -8.19 6.22
C PHE A 160 -5.25 -7.11 6.39
N LEU A 161 -5.16 -6.01 5.63
CA LEU A 161 -6.12 -4.91 5.71
C LEU A 161 -7.52 -5.33 5.24
N ARG A 162 -7.60 -6.20 4.23
CA ARG A 162 -8.88 -6.76 3.75
C ARG A 162 -9.52 -7.66 4.79
N ASP A 163 -8.72 -8.52 5.43
CA ASP A 163 -9.22 -9.45 6.45
C ASP A 163 -9.72 -8.71 7.70
N LEU A 164 -9.23 -7.48 7.92
CA LEU A 164 -9.73 -6.53 8.91
C LEU A 164 -10.96 -5.72 8.45
N ASN A 165 -11.34 -5.80 7.18
CA ASN A 165 -12.34 -4.92 6.57
C ASN A 165 -11.98 -3.43 6.79
N ALA A 166 -10.72 -3.09 6.53
CA ALA A 166 -10.20 -1.75 6.74
C ALA A 166 -10.51 -0.82 5.55
N GLU A 167 -10.50 0.48 5.81
CA GLU A 167 -10.52 1.57 4.83
C GLU A 167 -9.24 2.39 5.00
N ILE A 168 -8.48 2.61 3.94
CA ILE A 168 -7.38 3.57 3.92
C ILE A 168 -7.98 4.98 4.02
N ASP A 169 -7.67 5.71 5.07
CA ASP A 169 -8.11 7.09 5.25
C ASP A 169 -7.05 8.10 4.79
N GLU A 170 -5.77 7.79 4.99
CA GLU A 170 -4.67 8.70 4.72
C GLU A 170 -3.37 7.93 4.40
N VAL A 171 -2.62 8.46 3.44
CA VAL A 171 -1.19 8.21 3.27
C VAL A 171 -0.53 9.58 3.33
N THR A 172 0.57 9.70 4.07
CA THR A 172 1.35 10.93 4.18
C THR A 172 2.84 10.62 4.07
N ILE A 173 3.58 11.45 3.34
CA ILE A 173 5.04 11.36 3.23
C ILE A 173 5.67 12.59 3.86
N ASN A 174 6.23 12.42 5.05
CA ASN A 174 6.84 13.49 5.82
C ASN A 174 8.32 13.65 5.46
N ASP A 175 8.76 14.88 5.22
CA ASP A 175 10.19 15.22 5.18
C ASP A 175 10.69 15.47 6.60
N LEU A 176 11.60 14.62 7.08
CA LEU A 176 12.23 14.74 8.39
C LEU A 176 13.50 15.60 8.36
N GLY A 177 13.87 16.11 7.18
CA GLY A 177 15.08 16.86 6.92
C GLY A 177 16.30 15.96 6.68
N GLY A 178 17.29 16.51 5.96
CA GLY A 178 18.55 15.81 5.70
C GLY A 178 18.43 14.59 4.78
N GLY A 179 17.42 14.57 3.89
CA GLY A 179 17.17 13.47 2.96
C GLY A 179 16.52 12.24 3.60
N LYS A 180 15.91 12.41 4.78
CA LYS A 180 15.17 11.35 5.48
C LYS A 180 13.68 11.61 5.35
N TYR A 181 12.94 10.55 5.06
CA TYR A 181 11.50 10.62 4.87
C TYR A 181 10.80 9.55 5.69
N GLU A 182 9.58 9.83 6.10
CA GLU A 182 8.73 8.91 6.82
C GLU A 182 7.40 8.75 6.10
N LEU A 183 7.02 7.51 5.83
CA LEU A 183 5.70 7.10 5.39
C LEU A 183 4.81 6.92 6.61
N ARG A 184 3.65 7.56 6.57
CA ARG A 184 2.54 7.34 7.49
C ARG A 184 1.35 6.79 6.71
N VAL A 185 0.79 5.68 7.17
CA VAL A 185 -0.44 5.10 6.61
C VAL A 185 -1.48 5.02 7.72
N VAL A 186 -2.67 5.57 7.49
CA VAL A 186 -3.82 5.46 8.38
C VAL A 186 -4.89 4.62 7.72
N ALA A 187 -5.30 3.55 8.39
CA ALA A 187 -6.46 2.76 8.01
C ALA A 187 -7.49 2.74 9.15
N SER A 188 -8.77 2.92 8.86
CA SER A 188 -9.85 2.70 9.83
C SER A 188 -10.54 1.37 9.65
N ILE A 189 -11.05 0.83 10.75
CA ILE A 189 -11.87 -0.37 10.79
C ILE A 189 -13.21 0.04 11.37
N ASP A 190 -14.29 -0.25 10.65
CA ASP A 190 -15.64 -0.10 11.19
C ASP A 190 -15.92 -1.19 12.23
N ILE A 191 -16.21 -0.75 13.45
CA ILE A 191 -16.49 -1.61 14.59
C ILE A 191 -17.91 -1.38 15.13
N THR A 192 -18.80 -0.76 14.36
CA THR A 192 -20.16 -0.38 14.77
C THR A 192 -21.00 -1.59 15.19
N ASP A 193 -21.01 -2.65 14.38
CA ASP A 193 -21.76 -3.87 14.70
C ASP A 193 -21.24 -4.54 15.98
N PHE A 194 -19.91 -4.52 16.13
CA PHE A 194 -19.22 -5.00 17.31
C PHE A 194 -19.57 -4.18 18.57
N LYS A 195 -19.53 -2.84 18.48
CA LYS A 195 -19.94 -1.94 19.55
C LYS A 195 -21.36 -2.26 19.99
N ASN A 196 -22.27 -2.46 19.03
CA ASN A 196 -23.66 -2.79 19.32
C ASN A 196 -23.80 -4.16 20.01
N GLU A 197 -22.98 -5.15 19.66
CA GLU A 197 -22.97 -6.46 20.31
C GLU A 197 -22.41 -6.39 21.73
N ILE A 198 -21.33 -5.65 21.95
CA ILE A 198 -20.81 -5.42 23.30
C ILE A 198 -21.81 -4.73 24.19
N MET A 199 -22.37 -3.62 23.72
CA MET A 199 -23.25 -2.77 24.54
C MET A 199 -24.52 -3.52 24.98
N LYS A 200 -24.90 -4.60 24.28
CA LYS A 200 -25.98 -5.52 24.70
C LYS A 200 -25.57 -6.47 25.81
N ASN A 201 -24.30 -6.87 25.87
CA ASN A 201 -23.76 -7.86 26.81
C ASN A 201 -23.21 -7.24 28.10
N ILE A 202 -22.95 -5.94 28.12
CA ILE A 202 -22.50 -5.24 29.32
C ILE A 202 -23.71 -4.89 30.22
N PRO A 203 -23.62 -5.12 31.54
CA PRO A 203 -24.63 -4.64 32.48
C PRO A 203 -24.87 -3.12 32.35
N ALA A 204 -26.14 -2.70 32.37
CA ALA A 204 -26.53 -1.29 32.15
C ALA A 204 -25.84 -0.28 33.09
N ALA A 205 -25.40 -0.71 34.27
CA ALA A 205 -24.64 0.12 35.21
C ALA A 205 -23.25 0.51 34.67
N VAL A 206 -22.62 -0.37 33.88
CA VAL A 206 -21.28 -0.16 33.31
C VAL A 206 -21.33 0.32 31.86
N ALA A 207 -22.38 -0.01 31.13
CA ALA A 207 -22.62 0.56 29.79
C ALA A 207 -22.66 2.10 29.81
N ARG A 208 -23.02 2.72 30.95
CA ARG A 208 -22.98 4.19 31.13
C ARG A 208 -21.59 4.77 31.35
N LEU A 209 -20.60 3.92 31.65
CA LEU A 209 -19.22 4.32 31.96
C LEU A 209 -18.28 4.04 30.77
N VAL A 210 -18.75 3.33 29.76
CA VAL A 210 -17.96 2.92 28.59
C VAL A 210 -18.60 3.53 27.36
N THR A 211 -17.86 4.42 26.68
CA THR A 211 -18.21 4.88 25.33
C THR A 211 -17.28 4.16 24.38
N LEU A 212 -17.81 3.53 23.34
CA LEU A 212 -17.01 2.89 22.28
C LEU A 212 -17.13 3.70 21.00
N PRO A 213 -16.04 3.88 20.24
CA PRO A 213 -16.10 4.55 18.96
C PRO A 213 -16.73 3.63 17.92
N ASP A 214 -17.22 4.19 16.83
CA ASP A 214 -17.72 3.42 15.69
C ASP A 214 -16.57 2.93 14.81
N ARG A 215 -15.38 3.55 14.93
CA ARG A 215 -14.17 3.21 14.18
C ARG A 215 -12.95 3.13 15.07
N VAL A 216 -12.02 2.25 14.69
CA VAL A 216 -10.67 2.18 15.26
C VAL A 216 -9.68 2.43 14.13
N TYR A 217 -8.62 3.20 14.39
CA TYR A 217 -7.62 3.57 13.42
C TYR A 217 -6.31 2.81 13.69
N ILE A 218 -5.77 2.16 12.67
CA ILE A 218 -4.41 1.63 12.66
C ILE A 218 -3.53 2.68 11.97
N VAL A 219 -2.49 3.13 12.66
CA VAL A 219 -1.54 4.12 12.17
C VAL A 219 -0.16 3.48 12.08
N SER A 220 0.31 3.26 10.87
CA SER A 220 1.64 2.73 10.58
C SER A 220 2.62 3.86 10.29
N TYR A 221 3.83 3.76 10.82
CA TYR A 221 4.94 4.67 10.59
C TYR A 221 6.16 3.87 10.13
N SER A 222 6.73 4.24 8.99
CA SER A 222 7.90 3.58 8.43
C SER A 222 8.87 4.62 7.86
N ASP A 223 10.16 4.45 8.11
CA ASP A 223 11.18 5.22 7.39
C ASP A 223 11.18 4.76 5.93
N ILE A 224 11.28 5.71 4.99
CA ILE A 224 11.40 5.40 3.57
C ILE A 224 12.66 6.02 2.97
N THR A 225 13.26 5.26 2.06
CA THR A 225 14.36 5.70 1.20
C THR A 225 14.19 5.06 -0.17
N ALA A 226 15.06 5.41 -1.12
CA ALA A 226 15.15 4.71 -2.39
C ALA A 226 16.61 4.36 -2.69
N ASP A 227 16.83 3.14 -3.17
CA ASP A 227 18.17 2.65 -3.50
C ASP A 227 18.70 3.21 -4.84
N SER A 228 19.89 2.76 -5.25
CA SER A 228 20.50 3.20 -6.51
C SER A 228 19.78 2.74 -7.78
N GLU A 229 18.88 1.76 -7.68
CA GLU A 229 18.05 1.27 -8.78
C GLU A 229 16.66 1.91 -8.79
N GLY A 230 16.36 2.74 -7.78
CA GLY A 230 15.07 3.40 -7.62
C GLY A 230 14.03 2.53 -6.97
N GLN A 231 14.41 1.44 -6.31
CA GLN A 231 13.48 0.65 -5.50
C GLN A 231 13.18 1.40 -4.21
N LEU A 232 11.90 1.54 -3.87
CA LEU A 232 11.50 2.08 -2.57
C LEU A 232 11.86 1.05 -1.49
N VAL A 233 12.58 1.49 -0.47
CA VAL A 233 12.94 0.66 0.69
C VAL A 233 12.27 1.25 1.92
N THR A 234 11.56 0.42 2.66
CA THR A 234 10.85 0.79 3.88
C THR A 234 11.48 0.08 5.08
N THR A 235 11.57 0.78 6.20
CA THR A 235 11.96 0.21 7.50
C THR A 235 10.91 0.58 8.52
N GLY A 236 10.25 -0.39 9.14
CA GLY A 236 9.22 -0.13 10.12
C GLY A 236 9.74 0.59 11.37
N LYS A 237 8.96 1.55 11.87
CA LYS A 237 9.25 2.27 13.11
C LYS A 237 8.25 1.94 14.21
N SER A 238 6.95 2.07 13.91
CA SER A 238 5.89 1.77 14.87
C SER A 238 4.54 1.66 14.20
N ILE A 239 3.69 0.79 14.73
CA ILE A 239 2.27 0.74 14.43
C ILE A 239 1.47 1.04 15.70
N ARG A 240 0.40 1.82 15.57
CA ARG A 240 -0.38 2.34 16.71
C ARG A 240 -1.87 2.21 16.48
N ILE A 241 -2.61 2.10 17.57
CA ILE A 241 -4.07 2.22 17.56
C ILE A 241 -4.46 3.63 17.97
N ASN A 242 -5.27 4.29 17.14
CA ASN A 242 -5.74 5.67 17.33
C ASN A 242 -4.59 6.66 17.57
N ASP A 243 -3.44 6.38 16.94
CA ASP A 243 -2.17 7.10 17.09
C ASP A 243 -1.64 7.20 18.53
N MET A 244 -2.10 6.31 19.41
CA MET A 244 -1.69 6.26 20.81
C MET A 244 -0.58 5.24 21.03
N GLN A 245 0.40 5.61 21.87
CA GLN A 245 1.42 4.70 22.36
C GLN A 245 1.12 4.36 23.84
N SER A 246 0.44 3.23 24.06
CA SER A 246 0.16 2.75 25.41
C SER A 246 -0.03 1.23 25.43
N VAL A 247 0.20 0.62 26.58
CA VAL A 247 0.02 -0.83 26.78
C VAL A 247 -1.39 -1.33 26.44
N VAL A 248 -2.42 -0.49 26.57
CA VAL A 248 -3.80 -0.83 26.19
C VAL A 248 -3.99 -0.74 24.68
N ALA A 249 -3.42 0.27 24.02
CA ALA A 249 -3.42 0.37 22.57
C ALA A 249 -2.66 -0.81 21.94
N ASP A 250 -1.54 -1.22 22.55
CA ASP A 250 -0.75 -2.38 22.11
C ASP A 250 -1.50 -3.70 22.30
N ALA A 251 -2.21 -3.86 23.43
CA ALA A 251 -3.05 -5.02 23.67
C ALA A 251 -4.22 -5.10 22.66
N ILE A 252 -4.87 -3.97 22.37
CA ILE A 252 -5.93 -3.89 21.34
C ILE A 252 -5.35 -4.22 19.97
N PHE A 253 -4.16 -3.69 19.63
CA PHE A 253 -3.49 -4.01 18.39
C PHE A 253 -3.21 -5.51 18.25
N LYS A 254 -2.59 -6.14 19.26
CA LYS A 254 -2.30 -7.59 19.24
C LYS A 254 -3.57 -8.41 19.04
N VAL A 255 -4.66 -8.02 19.68
CA VAL A 255 -5.96 -8.65 19.48
C VAL A 255 -6.46 -8.50 18.04
N VAL A 256 -6.43 -7.28 17.50
CA VAL A 256 -6.91 -6.96 16.15
C VAL A 256 -6.05 -7.69 15.10
N ALA A 257 -4.73 -7.58 15.20
CA ALA A 257 -3.82 -8.23 14.26
C ALA A 257 -3.89 -9.77 14.32
N GLY A 258 -4.06 -10.34 15.51
CA GLY A 258 -4.17 -11.79 15.70
C GLY A 258 -5.45 -12.40 15.16
N SER A 259 -6.46 -11.56 14.96
CA SER A 259 -7.68 -11.98 14.31
C SER A 259 -7.55 -12.04 12.79
N ALA A 260 -6.65 -11.24 12.20
CA ALA A 260 -6.64 -10.95 10.76
C ALA A 260 -5.68 -11.81 9.94
N SER A 261 -4.75 -12.54 10.57
CA SER A 261 -3.87 -13.42 9.80
C SER A 261 -3.26 -14.52 10.66
N ASP A 262 -3.45 -15.77 10.22
CA ASP A 262 -2.76 -16.96 10.76
C ASP A 262 -1.24 -16.95 10.42
N LYS A 263 -0.75 -15.97 9.62
CA LYS A 263 0.66 -15.84 9.22
C LYS A 263 1.48 -14.89 10.11
N ILE A 264 0.84 -14.15 11.02
CA ILE A 264 1.53 -13.20 11.91
C ILE A 264 1.87 -13.90 13.23
N GLU A 265 2.63 -15.00 13.14
CA GLU A 265 3.19 -15.68 14.31
C GLU A 265 4.68 -15.33 14.42
N GLY A 266 5.07 -14.62 15.49
CA GLY A 266 6.47 -14.46 15.86
C GLY A 266 7.08 -15.78 16.38
N GLU A 267 8.37 -15.78 16.75
CA GLU A 267 9.12 -16.99 17.18
C GLU A 267 8.47 -17.81 18.32
N ASN A 268 7.47 -17.23 19.04
CA ASN A 268 6.71 -17.88 20.12
C ASN A 268 5.18 -17.90 19.90
N GLY A 269 4.69 -17.65 18.69
CA GLY A 269 3.24 -17.53 18.40
C GLY A 269 2.59 -16.21 18.83
N SER A 270 3.39 -15.24 19.30
CA SER A 270 2.93 -13.88 19.60
C SER A 270 3.04 -12.96 18.39
N ILE A 271 2.06 -12.09 18.19
CA ILE A 271 2.09 -11.07 17.13
C ILE A 271 3.17 -10.04 17.42
N ASP A 272 4.10 -9.90 16.48
CA ASP A 272 5.10 -8.84 16.48
C ASP A 272 4.57 -7.61 15.75
N GLN A 273 4.36 -6.52 16.49
CA GLN A 273 3.95 -5.23 15.96
C GLN A 273 4.90 -4.71 14.88
N ASN A 274 6.19 -4.98 15.02
CA ASN A 274 7.19 -4.56 14.04
C ASN A 274 7.01 -5.32 12.74
N SER A 275 6.78 -6.64 12.79
CA SER A 275 6.50 -7.44 11.59
C SER A 275 5.25 -6.98 10.85
N VAL A 276 4.17 -6.58 11.55
CA VAL A 276 2.99 -6.03 10.87
C VAL A 276 3.29 -4.66 10.26
N ASN A 277 4.06 -3.83 10.95
CA ASN A 277 4.44 -2.52 10.44
C ASN A 277 5.37 -2.61 9.22
N ASP A 278 6.33 -3.53 9.26
CA ASP A 278 7.21 -3.87 8.14
C ASP A 278 6.38 -4.40 6.98
N MET A 279 5.43 -5.32 7.23
CA MET A 279 4.50 -5.81 6.21
C MET A 279 3.73 -4.68 5.52
N VAL A 280 3.15 -3.74 6.29
CA VAL A 280 2.43 -2.58 5.70
C VAL A 280 3.36 -1.70 4.88
N GLY A 281 4.58 -1.44 5.37
CA GLY A 281 5.60 -0.69 4.64
C GLY A 281 6.04 -1.39 3.36
N GLU A 282 6.37 -2.68 3.42
CA GLU A 282 6.80 -3.51 2.30
C GLU A 282 5.69 -3.64 1.26
N GLY A 283 4.45 -3.88 1.70
CA GLY A 283 3.30 -3.91 0.80
C GLY A 283 3.10 -2.57 0.09
N PHE A 284 3.41 -1.46 0.76
CA PHE A 284 3.43 -0.16 0.12
C PHE A 284 4.56 -0.03 -0.92
N ALA A 285 5.78 -0.44 -0.56
CA ALA A 285 6.92 -0.43 -1.47
C ALA A 285 6.72 -1.33 -2.69
N GLU A 286 6.07 -2.49 -2.55
CA GLU A 286 5.75 -3.40 -3.65
C GLU A 286 4.82 -2.75 -4.67
N VAL A 287 3.75 -2.09 -4.21
CA VAL A 287 2.84 -1.34 -5.10
C VAL A 287 3.62 -0.27 -5.88
N ILE A 288 4.46 0.49 -5.19
CA ILE A 288 5.30 1.51 -5.86
C ILE A 288 6.27 0.86 -6.86
N ALA A 289 6.88 -0.27 -6.49
CA ALA A 289 7.78 -1.03 -7.36
C ALA A 289 7.07 -1.62 -8.59
N ASN A 290 5.76 -1.89 -8.52
CA ASN A 290 4.98 -2.29 -9.69
C ASN A 290 4.61 -1.09 -10.57
N LEU A 291 4.49 0.12 -10.01
CA LEU A 291 4.24 1.34 -10.78
C LEU A 291 5.48 1.87 -11.51
N GLY A 292 6.68 1.67 -10.95
CA GLY A 292 7.93 2.16 -11.55
C GLY A 292 9.10 2.27 -10.57
N ARG A 293 10.11 3.05 -10.97
CA ARG A 293 11.31 3.34 -10.19
C ARG A 293 11.29 4.75 -9.64
N ILE A 294 11.59 4.91 -8.35
CA ILE A 294 11.73 6.20 -7.69
C ILE A 294 12.96 6.92 -8.23
N GLY A 295 12.76 8.16 -8.66
CA GLY A 295 13.84 8.99 -9.16
C GLY A 295 13.36 10.29 -9.78
N SER A 296 14.29 10.96 -10.44
CA SER A 296 14.07 12.21 -11.18
C SER A 296 14.60 12.06 -12.60
N ALA A 297 13.93 12.69 -13.55
CA ALA A 297 14.37 12.67 -14.94
C ALA A 297 14.11 13.99 -15.66
N ASP A 298 14.88 14.26 -16.71
CA ASP A 298 14.56 15.32 -17.67
C ASP A 298 13.36 14.88 -18.53
N ILE A 299 12.30 15.69 -18.52
CA ILE A 299 11.04 15.36 -19.20
C ILE A 299 10.60 16.39 -20.23
N ASN A 300 9.82 15.93 -21.20
CA ASN A 300 8.93 16.80 -21.94
C ASN A 300 7.80 17.29 -21.00
N ALA A 301 7.69 18.61 -20.82
CA ALA A 301 6.74 19.18 -19.86
C ALA A 301 5.27 18.91 -20.21
N GLU A 302 4.94 18.77 -21.50
CA GLU A 302 3.60 18.54 -22.01
C GLU A 302 3.18 17.07 -21.89
N THR A 303 4.07 16.14 -22.25
CA THR A 303 3.74 14.71 -22.33
C THR A 303 4.25 13.88 -21.15
N LYS A 304 5.09 14.45 -20.27
CA LYS A 304 5.80 13.75 -19.17
C LYS A 304 6.77 12.65 -19.61
N GLU A 305 6.95 12.45 -20.91
CA GLU A 305 7.93 11.51 -21.46
C GLU A 305 9.34 11.87 -20.99
N VAL A 306 10.08 10.85 -20.56
CA VAL A 306 11.50 10.98 -20.22
C VAL A 306 12.31 11.17 -21.50
N VAL A 307 13.09 12.25 -21.58
CA VAL A 307 13.83 12.66 -22.78
C VAL A 307 15.33 12.86 -22.53
N GLY A 308 15.79 12.76 -21.29
CA GLY A 308 17.17 13.06 -20.94
C GLY A 308 17.66 12.30 -19.72
N ASN A 309 18.42 12.98 -18.86
CA ASN A 309 19.12 12.31 -17.77
C ASN A 309 18.14 11.70 -16.78
N VAL A 310 18.45 10.48 -16.32
CA VAL A 310 17.70 9.76 -15.30
C VAL A 310 18.59 9.59 -14.08
N ASN A 311 18.08 9.99 -12.92
CA ASN A 311 18.71 9.77 -11.62
C ASN A 311 17.74 9.00 -10.73
N PHE A 312 18.04 7.74 -10.47
CA PHE A 312 17.28 6.92 -9.52
C PHE A 312 17.69 7.21 -8.07
N GLY A 313 16.76 6.93 -7.16
CA GLY A 313 16.99 7.02 -5.72
C GLY A 313 16.26 8.19 -5.06
N VAL A 314 16.73 8.57 -3.87
CA VAL A 314 16.02 9.45 -2.91
C VAL A 314 15.60 10.82 -3.47
N SER A 315 16.17 11.27 -4.59
CA SER A 315 15.73 12.50 -5.27
C SER A 315 14.29 12.44 -5.78
N GLY A 316 13.74 11.23 -5.94
CA GLY A 316 12.34 11.02 -6.28
C GLY A 316 11.37 11.06 -5.10
N ILE A 317 11.87 11.14 -3.86
CA ILE A 317 11.03 11.26 -2.67
C ILE A 317 10.95 12.74 -2.28
N LYS A 318 9.73 13.24 -2.06
CA LYS A 318 9.46 14.63 -1.68
C LYS A 318 8.43 14.64 -0.55
N ALA A 319 8.37 15.75 0.19
CA ALA A 319 7.24 15.99 1.08
C ALA A 319 5.93 15.84 0.31
N ASN A 320 5.04 15.00 0.82
CA ASN A 320 3.69 14.72 0.31
C ASN A 320 3.63 14.11 -1.11
N ALA A 321 4.75 13.60 -1.66
CA ALA A 321 4.73 13.02 -3.01
C ALA A 321 5.90 12.06 -3.30
N LEU A 322 5.65 11.12 -4.23
CA LEU A 322 6.68 10.31 -4.89
C LEU A 322 6.72 10.60 -6.38
N THR A 323 7.91 10.70 -6.95
CA THR A 323 8.10 10.71 -8.40
C THR A 323 8.60 9.37 -8.89
N VAL A 324 7.85 8.78 -9.81
CA VAL A 324 8.01 7.43 -10.32
C VAL A 324 8.30 7.51 -11.82
N ILE A 325 9.39 6.88 -12.22
CA ILE A 325 9.75 6.65 -13.63
C ILE A 325 9.16 5.30 -14.03
N THR A 326 8.19 5.32 -14.94
CA THR A 326 7.45 4.13 -15.33
C THR A 326 8.30 3.14 -16.11
N TYR A 327 7.88 1.87 -16.13
CA TYR A 327 8.55 0.83 -16.90
C TYR A 327 8.06 0.76 -18.33
N THR A 328 8.96 0.39 -19.24
CA THR A 328 8.61 -0.18 -20.54
C THR A 328 8.86 -1.70 -20.53
N ALA A 329 8.47 -2.38 -21.60
CA ALA A 329 8.76 -3.81 -21.77
C ALA A 329 10.27 -4.16 -21.67
N GLN A 330 11.16 -3.19 -21.91
CA GLN A 330 12.61 -3.38 -21.83
C GLN A 330 13.18 -3.08 -20.44
N THR A 331 12.53 -2.19 -19.67
CA THR A 331 13.07 -1.71 -18.39
C THR A 331 12.41 -2.36 -17.18
N ALA A 332 11.30 -3.09 -17.38
CA ALA A 332 10.64 -3.87 -16.33
C ALA A 332 11.52 -4.98 -15.74
N PRO A 333 11.33 -5.34 -14.45
CA PRO A 333 12.00 -6.48 -13.83
C PRO A 333 11.79 -7.77 -14.65
N GLY A 334 12.87 -8.44 -15.04
CA GLY A 334 12.80 -9.66 -15.87
C GLY A 334 12.55 -9.44 -17.36
N GLY A 335 12.50 -8.18 -17.83
CA GLY A 335 12.41 -7.85 -19.26
C GLY A 335 13.57 -8.41 -20.07
N ALA A 336 13.31 -8.76 -21.34
CA ALA A 336 14.36 -9.17 -22.26
C ALA A 336 15.32 -7.99 -22.47
N GLN A 337 16.50 -8.06 -21.85
CA GLN A 337 17.60 -7.14 -22.13
C GLN A 337 17.93 -7.22 -23.63
N VAL A 338 17.45 -6.26 -24.41
CA VAL A 338 17.91 -6.11 -25.79
C VAL A 338 19.34 -5.59 -25.67
N ASN A 339 20.31 -6.50 -25.75
CA ASN A 339 21.71 -6.13 -25.79
C ASN A 339 21.90 -5.13 -26.94
N PRO A 340 22.28 -3.87 -26.69
CA PRO A 340 22.50 -2.90 -27.77
C PRO A 340 23.59 -3.35 -28.74
N ALA A 341 24.50 -4.24 -28.30
CA ALA A 341 25.54 -4.84 -29.13
C ALA A 341 25.03 -5.98 -30.05
N ALA A 342 23.80 -6.45 -29.86
CA ALA A 342 23.15 -7.43 -30.75
C ALA A 342 22.42 -6.78 -31.93
N LEU A 343 22.26 -5.45 -31.94
CA LEU A 343 21.90 -4.70 -33.14
C LEU A 343 23.16 -4.51 -33.98
N THR A 344 23.59 -5.58 -34.66
CA THR A 344 24.46 -5.39 -35.82
C THR A 344 23.67 -4.53 -36.81
N PRO A 345 24.22 -3.39 -37.28
CA PRO A 345 23.60 -2.68 -38.39
C PRO A 345 23.56 -3.66 -39.56
N VAL A 346 22.36 -4.07 -39.97
CA VAL A 346 22.19 -4.80 -41.21
C VAL A 346 22.61 -3.83 -42.31
N SER A 347 23.84 -3.97 -42.77
CA SER A 347 24.28 -3.36 -44.00
C SER A 347 23.43 -3.94 -45.11
N LEU A 348 22.43 -3.17 -45.53
CA LEU A 348 21.71 -3.42 -46.77
C LEU A 348 22.71 -3.20 -47.90
N THR A 349 23.42 -4.27 -48.28
CA THR A 349 24.13 -4.32 -49.55
C THR A 349 23.07 -4.39 -50.64
N ILE A 350 22.71 -3.23 -51.19
CA ILE A 350 21.88 -3.13 -52.38
C ILE A 350 22.71 -3.70 -53.54
N PHE A 351 22.48 -4.97 -53.89
CA PHE A 351 22.94 -5.51 -55.17
C PHE A 351 22.09 -4.90 -56.28
N PRO A 352 22.68 -4.46 -57.41
CA PRO A 352 21.91 -3.93 -58.52
C PRO A 352 21.28 -5.09 -59.29
N THR A 353 20.14 -5.58 -58.82
CA THR A 353 19.30 -6.50 -59.57
C THR A 353 17.88 -5.95 -59.64
N LYS A 354 17.47 -5.65 -60.87
CA LYS A 354 16.17 -5.14 -61.31
C LYS A 354 15.01 -5.51 -60.36
N ILE A 355 14.42 -4.49 -59.73
CA ILE A 355 13.08 -4.60 -59.17
C ILE A 355 12.09 -4.54 -60.33
N THR A 356 11.40 -5.64 -60.60
CA THR A 356 10.23 -5.64 -61.50
C THR A 356 9.00 -5.40 -60.63
N LEU A 357 8.41 -4.21 -60.73
CA LEU A 357 7.15 -3.89 -60.04
C LEU A 357 6.00 -4.60 -60.75
N ASP A 358 5.35 -5.55 -60.06
CA ASP A 358 4.11 -6.15 -60.52
C ASP A 358 2.96 -5.12 -60.41
N LYS A 359 2.14 -5.04 -61.46
CA LYS A 359 1.18 -3.96 -61.76
C LYS A 359 -0.04 -3.88 -60.83
N LYS A 360 -0.03 -4.52 -59.66
CA LYS A 360 -1.24 -4.72 -58.85
C LYS A 360 -1.48 -3.71 -57.74
N TYR A 361 -0.51 -2.87 -57.38
CA TYR A 361 -0.69 -1.86 -56.34
C TYR A 361 0.04 -0.55 -56.67
N PRO A 362 -0.65 0.49 -57.17
CA PRO A 362 -0.05 1.82 -57.29
C PRO A 362 0.10 2.43 -55.89
N ILE A 363 1.33 2.47 -55.37
CA ILE A 363 1.68 3.31 -54.22
C ILE A 363 1.64 4.76 -54.71
N THR A 364 0.65 5.52 -54.25
CA THR A 364 0.55 6.97 -54.45
C THR A 364 0.97 7.65 -53.16
N GLY A 365 2.26 7.98 -53.07
CA GLY A 365 2.84 8.73 -51.96
C GLY A 365 4.36 8.86 -52.14
N PRO A 366 4.99 9.97 -51.71
CA PRO A 366 6.43 10.15 -51.84
C PRO A 366 7.18 9.15 -50.96
N LEU A 367 8.04 8.32 -51.57
CA LEU A 367 9.03 7.51 -50.85
C LEU A 367 10.09 8.45 -50.27
N MET A 368 9.99 8.76 -48.98
CA MET A 368 11.06 9.45 -48.26
C MET A 368 12.09 8.45 -47.77
N PHE A 369 13.31 8.51 -48.32
CA PHE A 369 14.48 7.83 -47.77
C PHE A 369 15.23 8.82 -46.87
N TYR A 370 15.26 8.56 -45.57
CA TYR A 370 16.15 9.26 -44.65
C TYR A 370 17.55 8.66 -44.74
N ARG A 371 18.57 9.49 -45.00
CA ARG A 371 19.98 9.11 -44.93
C ARG A 371 20.70 10.06 -43.98
N GLU A 372 21.00 9.58 -42.77
CA GLU A 372 21.92 10.24 -41.86
C GLU A 372 23.37 9.97 -42.31
N SER A 373 24.07 11.01 -42.76
CA SER A 373 25.47 11.30 -42.39
C SER A 373 26.05 12.42 -43.26
N ALA A 374 26.75 13.33 -42.58
CA ALA A 374 27.48 14.44 -43.15
C ALA A 374 28.62 13.97 -44.05
N ARG A 375 28.55 14.32 -45.35
CA ARG A 375 29.67 14.72 -46.23
C ARG A 375 29.10 15.04 -47.61
N PHE A 376 29.22 16.31 -48.01
CA PHE A 376 28.88 16.75 -49.36
C PHE A 376 29.99 16.30 -50.32
N GLU A 377 29.67 15.39 -51.24
CA GLU A 377 30.36 15.30 -52.53
C GLU A 377 29.31 15.39 -53.64
N ARG A 378 29.52 16.35 -54.55
CA ARG A 378 28.73 16.52 -55.78
C ARG A 378 28.86 15.25 -56.63
N ILE A 379 27.76 14.57 -56.89
CA ILE A 379 27.68 13.64 -58.01
C ILE A 379 26.78 14.27 -59.08
N GLN A 380 27.42 14.52 -60.22
CA GLN A 380 26.89 15.14 -61.41
C GLN A 380 25.94 14.16 -62.11
N THR A 381 24.68 14.56 -62.29
CA THR A 381 23.69 13.79 -63.03
C THR A 381 23.98 13.90 -64.53
N ILE A 382 24.20 12.77 -65.21
CA ILE A 382 24.07 12.66 -66.67
C ILE A 382 22.81 11.84 -66.91
N PHE A 383 21.82 12.46 -67.55
CA PHE A 383 20.66 11.79 -68.11
C PHE A 383 21.00 11.32 -69.52
N ASP A 384 20.67 10.08 -69.85
CA ASP A 384 20.19 9.69 -71.18
C ASP A 384 18.71 9.30 -71.06
#